data_AF-A0A9D7TT59-F1
#
_entry.id   AF-A0A9D7TT59-F1
#
_cell.length_a   1.000
_cell.length_b   1.000
_cell.length_c   1.000
_cell.angle_alpha   90.00
_cell.angle_beta   90.00
_cell.angle_gamma   90.00
#
_symmetry.space_group_name_H-M   'P 1'
#
loop_
_entity.id
_entity.type
_entity.pdbx_description
1 polymer ?
#
loop_
_entity_poly.entity_id
_entity_poly.type
_entity_poly.pdbx_seq_one_letter_code
_entity_poly.pdbx_strand_id
1 'polypeptide(L)'
;MRQFLSYSFIYFFLTSCTQPKQDEKNIIVKTFYSTARIKEILSLNKDSLKDGICFYFNEDGYLDSSVEYKTGKLDGIKNKYYPDYGIYSYEYKNDTLICHKMYDTLNELKYQTPLDIKSIGKTEFYFKSNRNYFDQDKVDTITIINSGLPYYNRGISITGAIISRITDREYSIRTSKHFDDLKEIKIQVFIKQHLGDTTEVPFIFDTFSIPVK
;
A
#
# COMPACT_ATOMS: atom_id res chain seq x y z
N MET A 1 39.87 -57.80 -16.68
CA MET A 1 39.36 -58.77 -17.67
C MET A 1 37.85 -58.90 -17.50
N ARG A 2 37.05 -58.09 -18.21
CA ARG A 2 35.72 -58.42 -18.76
C ARG A 2 35.21 -57.20 -19.54
N GLN A 3 35.14 -57.37 -20.85
CA GLN A 3 34.48 -56.46 -21.80
C GLN A 3 32.96 -56.50 -21.59
N PHE A 4 32.25 -55.43 -21.94
CA PHE A 4 31.20 -55.47 -22.96
C PHE A 4 30.92 -54.04 -23.48
N LEU A 5 31.20 -53.86 -24.77
CA LEU A 5 30.64 -52.80 -25.61
C LEU A 5 29.26 -53.27 -26.08
N SER A 6 28.26 -52.37 -26.08
CA SER A 6 27.27 -52.33 -27.15
C SER A 6 26.79 -50.90 -27.37
N TYR A 7 27.11 -50.38 -28.56
CA TYR A 7 26.46 -49.23 -29.15
C TYR A 7 25.12 -49.69 -29.73
N SER A 8 24.06 -48.88 -29.59
CA SER A 8 23.10 -48.73 -30.68
C SER A 8 22.43 -47.35 -30.66
N PHE A 9 22.39 -46.78 -31.86
CA PHE A 9 21.85 -45.50 -32.29
C PHE A 9 20.35 -45.35 -31.99
N ILE A 10 19.87 -44.09 -31.89
CA ILE A 10 18.88 -43.50 -32.82
C ILE A 10 18.81 -41.98 -32.61
N TYR A 11 19.08 -41.25 -33.69
CA TYR A 11 18.84 -39.83 -33.94
C TYR A 11 17.32 -39.55 -34.10
N PHE A 12 16.80 -38.41 -33.61
CA PHE A 12 16.25 -37.33 -34.47
C PHE A 12 15.67 -36.15 -33.66
N PHE A 13 16.19 -34.96 -33.98
CA PHE A 13 15.60 -33.61 -34.02
C PHE A 13 14.37 -33.27 -33.16
N LEU A 14 14.52 -32.24 -32.32
CA LEU A 14 14.05 -30.89 -32.64
C LEU A 14 14.81 -29.87 -31.79
N THR A 15 15.51 -28.99 -32.48
CA THR A 15 16.11 -27.78 -31.94
C THR A 15 15.00 -26.90 -31.36
N SER A 16 14.71 -27.05 -30.06
CA SER A 16 14.22 -25.91 -29.29
C SER A 16 15.41 -24.97 -29.13
N CYS A 17 15.63 -24.12 -30.12
CA CYS A 17 16.36 -22.88 -29.92
C CYS A 17 15.47 -21.96 -29.07
N THR A 18 15.25 -22.33 -27.83
CA THR A 18 15.06 -21.31 -26.80
C THR A 18 16.45 -20.80 -26.52
N GLN A 19 16.85 -19.78 -27.27
CA GLN A 19 17.91 -18.92 -26.81
C GLN A 19 17.58 -18.60 -25.34
N PRO A 20 18.48 -18.86 -24.37
CA PRO A 20 18.31 -18.22 -23.07
C PRO A 20 18.13 -16.74 -23.39
N LYS A 21 17.07 -16.10 -22.86
CA LYS A 21 16.91 -14.64 -22.95
C LYS A 21 18.27 -14.08 -22.56
N GLN A 22 18.99 -13.57 -23.55
CA GLN A 22 20.25 -12.92 -23.32
C GLN A 22 19.85 -11.67 -22.57
N ASP A 23 20.03 -11.68 -21.24
CA ASP A 23 19.97 -10.48 -20.44
C ASP A 23 21.07 -9.58 -21.02
N GLU A 24 20.68 -8.75 -22.01
CA GLU A 24 21.55 -7.73 -22.56
C GLU A 24 22.01 -6.89 -21.38
N LYS A 25 23.31 -6.94 -21.08
CA LYS A 25 23.88 -6.26 -19.93
C LYS A 25 23.62 -4.77 -20.08
N ASN A 26 22.72 -4.24 -19.24
CA ASN A 26 22.40 -2.82 -19.24
C ASN A 26 23.65 -1.97 -18.97
N ILE A 27 23.68 -0.80 -19.60
CA ILE A 27 24.67 0.25 -19.40
C ILE A 27 24.25 1.07 -18.17
N ILE A 28 25.15 1.21 -17.20
CA ILE A 28 24.90 2.02 -16.01
C ILE A 28 25.49 3.42 -16.20
N VAL A 29 24.64 4.44 -16.13
CA VAL A 29 25.03 5.86 -16.24
C VAL A 29 24.82 6.52 -14.89
N LYS A 30 25.84 7.26 -14.42
CA LYS A 30 25.73 8.11 -13.23
C LYS A 30 25.82 9.56 -13.64
N THR A 31 24.90 10.38 -13.16
CA THR A 31 24.98 11.84 -13.31
C THR A 31 25.14 12.49 -11.93
N PHE A 32 25.66 13.70 -11.92
CA PHE A 32 26.05 14.41 -10.69
C PHE A 32 25.47 15.82 -10.70
N TYR A 33 25.15 16.33 -9.51
CA TYR A 33 24.90 17.74 -9.29
C TYR A 33 26.20 18.55 -9.46
N SER A 34 26.07 19.88 -9.55
CA SER A 34 27.23 20.79 -9.54
C SER A 34 28.09 20.65 -8.27
N THR A 35 27.50 20.16 -7.18
CA THR A 35 28.15 19.82 -5.90
C THR A 35 28.94 18.51 -5.94
N ALA A 36 29.02 17.84 -7.10
CA ALA A 36 29.62 16.52 -7.29
C ALA A 36 28.95 15.36 -6.52
N ARG A 37 27.81 15.61 -5.86
CA ARG A 37 26.94 14.54 -5.32
C ARG A 37 26.20 13.84 -6.45
N ILE A 38 25.94 12.54 -6.30
CA ILE A 38 25.18 11.77 -7.29
C ILE A 38 23.77 12.34 -7.39
N LYS A 39 23.33 12.60 -8.62
CA LYS A 39 21.97 13.04 -8.93
C LYS A 39 21.09 11.84 -9.28
N GLU A 40 21.58 10.97 -10.15
CA GLU A 40 20.86 9.77 -10.54
C GLU A 40 21.81 8.65 -10.98
N ILE A 41 21.32 7.41 -10.87
CA ILE A 41 21.93 6.21 -11.42
C ILE A 41 20.89 5.57 -12.34
N LEU A 42 21.16 5.59 -13.65
CA LEU A 42 20.27 5.03 -14.68
C LEU A 42 20.80 3.70 -15.17
N SER A 43 19.88 2.76 -15.39
CA SER A 43 20.12 1.52 -16.12
C SER A 43 19.51 1.66 -17.51
N LEU A 44 20.33 1.59 -18.56
CA LEU A 44 19.93 1.83 -19.95
C LEU A 44 20.19 0.58 -20.81
N ASN A 45 19.29 0.26 -21.73
CA ASN A 45 19.55 -0.73 -22.75
C ASN A 45 20.41 -0.16 -23.90
N LYS A 46 20.71 -0.97 -24.92
CA LYS A 46 21.52 -0.58 -26.08
C LYS A 46 20.93 0.59 -26.89
N ASP A 47 19.62 0.79 -26.82
CA ASP A 47 18.90 1.87 -27.50
C ASP A 47 18.82 3.14 -26.63
N SER A 48 19.56 3.19 -25.52
CA SER A 48 19.57 4.28 -24.54
C SER A 48 18.22 4.52 -23.85
N LEU A 49 17.33 3.52 -23.87
CA LEU A 49 16.08 3.55 -23.12
C LEU A 49 16.31 3.02 -21.70
N LYS A 50 15.62 3.57 -20.71
CA LYS A 50 15.68 3.07 -19.32
C LYS A 50 15.18 1.62 -19.27
N ASP A 51 15.98 0.72 -18.72
CA ASP A 51 15.67 -0.70 -18.64
C ASP A 51 16.32 -1.24 -17.37
N GLY A 52 15.53 -1.71 -16.40
CA GLY A 52 15.93 -1.99 -15.03
C GLY A 52 15.66 -0.86 -14.04
N ILE A 53 16.22 -0.99 -12.83
CA ILE A 53 15.98 -0.06 -11.71
C ILE A 53 16.90 1.17 -11.84
N CYS A 54 16.28 2.35 -11.81
CA CYS A 54 16.95 3.64 -11.73
C CYS A 54 16.79 4.25 -10.34
N PHE A 55 17.80 4.98 -9.87
CA PHE A 55 17.80 5.64 -8.56
C PHE A 55 17.97 7.15 -8.73
N TYR A 56 17.24 7.94 -7.97
CA TYR A 56 17.27 9.40 -7.98
C TYR A 56 17.53 9.91 -6.57
N PHE A 57 18.44 10.86 -6.45
CA PHE A 57 18.90 11.41 -5.17
C PHE A 57 18.65 12.90 -5.12
N ASN A 58 18.35 13.43 -3.93
CA ASN A 58 18.26 14.87 -3.73
C ASN A 58 19.66 15.52 -3.67
N GLU A 59 19.74 16.85 -3.65
CA GLU A 59 21.02 17.58 -3.60
C GLU A 59 21.85 17.29 -2.34
N ASP A 60 21.21 16.77 -1.28
CA ASP A 60 21.86 16.32 -0.06
C ASP A 60 22.47 14.91 -0.17
N GLY A 61 22.20 14.21 -1.27
CA GLY A 61 22.68 12.86 -1.54
C GLY A 61 21.82 11.76 -0.92
N TYR A 62 20.66 12.10 -0.33
CA TYR A 62 19.69 11.12 0.13
C TYR A 62 18.89 10.57 -1.02
N LEU A 63 18.56 9.27 -0.96
CA LEU A 63 17.73 8.61 -1.96
C LEU A 63 16.32 9.20 -1.90
N ASP A 64 15.88 9.81 -2.99
CA ASP A 64 14.56 10.42 -3.13
C ASP A 64 13.57 9.42 -3.74
N SER A 65 14.00 8.67 -4.76
CA SER A 65 13.17 7.63 -5.37
C SER A 65 13.95 6.52 -6.07
N SER A 66 13.32 5.36 -6.18
CA SER A 66 13.74 4.27 -7.08
C SER A 66 12.62 3.99 -8.07
N VAL A 67 12.94 3.72 -9.32
CA VAL A 67 11.95 3.49 -10.37
C VAL A 67 12.40 2.38 -11.29
N GLU A 68 11.58 1.34 -11.41
CA GLU A 68 11.79 0.24 -12.33
C GLU A 68 11.21 0.56 -13.72
N TYR A 69 12.05 0.40 -14.74
CA TYR A 69 11.67 0.57 -16.14
C TYR A 69 11.87 -0.72 -16.91
N LYS A 70 11.11 -0.87 -17.99
CA LYS A 70 11.35 -1.87 -19.01
C LYS A 70 11.26 -1.22 -20.38
N THR A 71 12.38 -1.17 -21.10
CA THR A 71 12.47 -0.60 -22.45
C THR A 71 11.79 0.78 -22.56
N GLY A 72 12.10 1.66 -21.60
CA GLY A 72 11.65 3.06 -21.54
C GLY A 72 10.32 3.30 -20.81
N LYS A 73 9.57 2.24 -20.46
CA LYS A 73 8.26 2.35 -19.78
C LYS A 73 8.37 2.04 -18.30
N LEU A 74 7.49 2.62 -17.48
CA LEU A 74 7.27 2.17 -16.10
C LEU A 74 6.63 0.78 -16.13
N ASP A 75 7.37 -0.24 -15.74
CA ASP A 75 6.90 -1.62 -15.66
C ASP A 75 7.60 -2.27 -14.48
N GLY A 76 6.94 -2.22 -13.31
CA GLY A 76 7.52 -2.58 -12.02
C GLY A 76 7.25 -1.54 -10.93
N ILE A 77 8.14 -1.48 -9.93
CA ILE A 77 7.93 -0.67 -8.73
C ILE A 77 8.61 0.70 -8.83
N LYS A 78 7.86 1.73 -8.46
CA LYS A 78 8.35 3.07 -8.15
C LYS A 78 8.17 3.36 -6.67
N ASN A 79 9.26 3.58 -5.94
CA ASN A 79 9.23 4.02 -4.56
C ASN A 79 9.64 5.49 -4.46
N LYS A 80 8.92 6.26 -3.65
CA LYS A 80 9.34 7.57 -3.17
C LYS A 80 9.59 7.50 -1.67
N TYR A 81 10.70 8.07 -1.24
CA TYR A 81 11.17 7.99 0.14
C TYR A 81 11.03 9.37 0.80
N TYR A 82 10.23 9.44 1.85
CA TYR A 82 10.06 10.66 2.64
C TYR A 82 10.55 10.37 4.07
N PRO A 83 11.68 10.95 4.51
CA PRO A 83 12.27 10.65 5.81
C PRO A 83 11.29 10.72 6.97
N ASP A 84 10.39 11.71 6.94
CA ASP A 84 9.43 11.95 8.03
C ASP A 84 8.06 11.27 7.83
N TYR A 85 7.78 10.74 6.63
CA TYR A 85 6.45 10.23 6.26
C TYR A 85 6.44 8.77 5.79
N GLY A 86 7.60 8.15 5.64
CA GLY A 86 7.75 6.76 5.20
C GLY A 86 7.86 6.61 3.67
N ILE A 87 7.21 5.59 3.11
CA ILE A 87 7.41 5.17 1.72
C ILE A 87 6.08 5.17 0.97
N TYR A 88 6.08 5.78 -0.21
CA TYR A 88 4.99 5.65 -1.17
C TYR A 88 5.47 4.73 -2.29
N SER A 89 4.81 3.59 -2.45
CA SER A 89 5.14 2.57 -3.44
C SER A 89 4.04 2.50 -4.49
N TYR A 90 4.44 2.60 -5.75
CA TYR A 90 3.55 2.60 -6.91
C TYR A 90 3.95 1.47 -7.84
N GLU A 91 3.03 0.58 -8.15
CA GLU A 91 3.25 -0.51 -9.09
C GLU A 91 2.66 -0.15 -10.44
N TYR A 92 3.49 -0.23 -11.47
CA TYR A 92 3.11 0.06 -12.84
C TYR A 92 3.21 -1.18 -13.72
N LYS A 93 2.29 -1.27 -14.67
CA LYS A 93 2.37 -2.20 -15.80
C LYS A 93 2.26 -1.41 -17.09
N ASN A 94 3.34 -1.35 -17.87
CA ASN A 94 3.37 -0.62 -19.15
C ASN A 94 2.79 0.82 -19.02
N ASP A 95 3.36 1.61 -18.10
CA ASP A 95 2.96 2.98 -17.76
C ASP A 95 1.59 3.14 -17.07
N THR A 96 0.86 2.05 -16.87
CA THR A 96 -0.44 2.08 -16.16
C THR A 96 -0.23 1.80 -14.68
N LEU A 97 -0.67 2.72 -13.82
CA LEU A 97 -0.67 2.51 -12.36
C LEU A 97 -1.70 1.43 -12.01
N ILE A 98 -1.27 0.36 -11.37
CA ILE A 98 -2.15 -0.76 -10.98
C ILE A 98 -2.28 -0.91 -9.46
N CYS A 99 -1.30 -0.43 -8.68
CA CYS A 99 -1.35 -0.48 -7.24
C CYS A 99 -0.60 0.70 -6.63
N HIS A 100 -1.12 1.27 -5.55
CA HIS A 100 -0.44 2.26 -4.73
C HIS A 100 -0.53 1.85 -3.26
N LYS A 101 0.61 1.86 -2.57
CA LYS A 101 0.74 1.56 -1.15
C LYS A 101 1.49 2.68 -0.44
N MET A 102 1.08 2.99 0.79
CA MET A 102 1.79 3.90 1.67
C MET A 102 2.19 3.16 2.94
N TYR A 103 3.45 3.31 3.32
CA TYR A 103 4.02 2.79 4.55
C TYR A 103 4.49 3.95 5.40
N ASP A 104 4.35 3.85 6.72
CA ASP A 104 4.96 4.83 7.62
C ASP A 104 6.47 4.57 7.82
N THR A 105 7.10 5.33 8.73
CA THR A 105 8.52 5.22 9.05
C THR A 105 8.90 3.92 9.78
N LEU A 106 7.90 3.18 10.30
CA LEU A 106 8.06 1.86 10.91
C LEU A 106 7.73 0.72 9.92
N ASN A 107 7.51 1.05 8.65
CA ASN A 107 7.14 0.14 7.58
C ASN A 107 5.75 -0.53 7.80
N GLU A 108 4.86 0.10 8.57
CA GLU A 108 3.46 -0.33 8.70
C GLU A 108 2.66 0.17 7.49
N LEU A 109 1.88 -0.71 6.86
CA LEU A 109 0.99 -0.34 5.75
C LEU A 109 -0.13 0.57 6.26
N LYS A 110 -0.13 1.83 5.81
CA LYS A 110 -1.14 2.83 6.15
C LYS A 110 -2.19 3.03 5.07
N TYR A 111 -1.89 2.69 3.82
CA TYR A 111 -2.84 2.78 2.70
C TYR A 111 -2.52 1.75 1.63
N GLN A 112 -3.55 1.21 0.97
CA GLN A 112 -3.43 0.44 -0.26
C GLN A 112 -4.63 0.66 -1.19
N THR A 113 -4.39 0.66 -2.50
CA THR A 113 -5.40 0.67 -3.56
C THR A 113 -4.88 -0.11 -4.78
N PRO A 114 -5.67 -1.02 -5.37
CA PRO A 114 -6.95 -1.52 -4.87
C PRO A 114 -6.75 -2.33 -3.57
N LEU A 115 -7.70 -2.19 -2.66
CA LEU A 115 -7.71 -2.94 -1.40
C LEU A 115 -8.35 -4.32 -1.62
N ASP A 116 -7.73 -5.39 -1.10
CA ASP A 116 -8.34 -6.72 -1.10
C ASP A 116 -9.39 -6.83 0.02
N ILE A 117 -10.59 -6.32 -0.25
CA ILE A 117 -11.69 -6.24 0.72
C ILE A 117 -12.05 -7.61 1.30
N LYS A 118 -11.87 -8.70 0.54
CA LYS A 118 -12.21 -10.07 0.99
C LYS A 118 -11.30 -10.56 2.11
N SER A 119 -10.11 -10.00 2.24
CA SER A 119 -9.14 -10.34 3.29
C SER A 119 -9.36 -9.57 4.60
N ILE A 120 -10.23 -8.56 4.60
CA ILE A 120 -10.43 -7.68 5.76
C ILE A 120 -11.31 -8.38 6.79
N GLY A 121 -10.81 -8.46 8.03
CA GLY A 121 -11.57 -9.00 9.15
C GLY A 121 -12.74 -8.10 9.57
N LYS A 122 -13.67 -8.67 10.32
CA LYS A 122 -14.79 -7.91 10.92
C LYS A 122 -14.26 -6.77 11.79
N THR A 123 -15.00 -5.66 11.86
CA THR A 123 -14.69 -4.63 12.84
C THR A 123 -15.08 -5.08 14.24
N GLU A 124 -14.19 -4.86 15.19
CA GLU A 124 -14.46 -4.96 16.61
C GLU A 124 -14.32 -3.59 17.28
N PHE A 125 -15.07 -3.36 18.35
CA PHE A 125 -14.91 -2.17 19.16
C PHE A 125 -15.12 -2.46 20.64
N TYR A 126 -14.56 -1.60 21.49
CA TYR A 126 -14.85 -1.58 22.92
C TYR A 126 -14.67 -0.17 23.49
N PHE A 127 -15.42 0.15 24.54
CA PHE A 127 -15.20 1.35 25.33
C PHE A 127 -14.06 1.10 26.33
N LYS A 128 -13.15 2.06 26.49
CA LYS A 128 -12.07 1.97 27.49
C LYS A 128 -12.62 1.89 28.91
N SER A 129 -13.81 2.43 29.16
CA SER A 129 -14.49 2.28 30.45
C SER A 129 -15.10 0.88 30.68
N ASN A 130 -14.99 -0.04 29.72
CA ASN A 130 -15.68 -1.35 29.69
C ASN A 130 -17.21 -1.28 29.67
N ARG A 131 -17.81 -0.14 29.33
CA ARG A 131 -19.26 -0.05 29.09
C ARG A 131 -19.60 -0.72 27.75
N ASN A 132 -20.81 -1.26 27.67
CA ASN A 132 -21.41 -1.76 26.42
C ASN A 132 -22.53 -0.85 25.89
N TYR A 133 -22.62 0.37 26.43
CA TYR A 133 -23.60 1.39 26.08
C TYR A 133 -22.91 2.76 26.01
N PHE A 134 -23.51 3.67 25.26
CA PHE A 134 -23.16 5.08 25.24
C PHE A 134 -23.96 5.81 26.31
N ASP A 135 -23.27 6.50 27.21
CA ASP A 135 -23.86 7.26 28.31
C ASP A 135 -23.87 8.73 27.90
N GLN A 136 -25.05 9.33 27.78
CA GLN A 136 -25.13 10.69 27.25
C GLN A 136 -24.45 11.72 28.16
N ASP A 137 -24.28 11.42 29.44
CA ASP A 137 -23.70 12.33 30.44
C ASP A 137 -22.16 12.20 30.57
N LYS A 138 -21.54 11.21 29.92
CA LYS A 138 -20.11 10.93 30.09
C LYS A 138 -19.34 10.90 28.77
N VAL A 139 -18.16 11.50 28.79
CA VAL A 139 -17.15 11.28 27.75
C VAL A 139 -16.54 9.89 27.95
N ASP A 140 -16.27 9.20 26.86
CA ASP A 140 -15.51 7.95 26.84
C ASP A 140 -14.47 7.95 25.72
N THR A 141 -13.68 6.88 25.67
CA THR A 141 -12.86 6.53 24.52
C THR A 141 -13.32 5.19 23.96
N ILE A 142 -13.61 5.14 22.66
CA ILE A 142 -13.87 3.92 21.94
C ILE A 142 -12.62 3.50 21.16
N THR A 143 -12.22 2.25 21.29
CA THR A 143 -11.20 1.62 20.44
C THR A 143 -11.90 0.87 19.32
N ILE A 144 -11.49 1.09 18.08
CA ILE A 144 -12.02 0.42 16.88
C ILE A 144 -10.89 -0.34 16.18
N ILE A 145 -11.08 -1.64 16.00
CA ILE A 145 -10.10 -2.58 15.44
C ILE A 145 -10.66 -3.17 14.15
N ASN A 146 -9.88 -3.05 13.08
CA ASN A 146 -10.15 -3.65 11.78
C ASN A 146 -8.88 -4.31 11.27
N SER A 147 -8.66 -5.57 11.65
CA SER A 147 -7.49 -6.31 11.19
C SER A 147 -7.51 -6.40 9.66
N GLY A 148 -6.44 -5.91 9.01
CA GLY A 148 -6.30 -5.90 7.56
C GLY A 148 -6.87 -4.65 6.85
N LEU A 149 -7.51 -3.71 7.55
CA LEU A 149 -7.91 -2.43 6.97
C LEU A 149 -6.89 -1.32 7.32
N PRO A 150 -6.09 -0.83 6.35
CA PRO A 150 -5.12 0.21 6.62
C PRO A 150 -5.77 1.52 7.09
N TYR A 151 -5.05 2.27 7.92
CA TYR A 151 -5.60 3.45 8.59
C TYR A 151 -6.18 4.50 7.62
N TYR A 152 -5.46 4.85 6.55
CA TYR A 152 -5.91 5.85 5.57
C TYR A 152 -6.96 5.30 4.60
N ASN A 153 -7.16 3.98 4.53
CA ASN A 153 -8.32 3.41 3.85
C ASN A 153 -9.59 3.48 4.69
N ARG A 154 -9.47 3.62 6.01
CA ARG A 154 -10.62 3.64 6.92
C ARG A 154 -11.15 5.05 7.10
N GLY A 155 -12.46 5.18 7.08
CA GLY A 155 -13.06 6.23 7.87
C GLY A 155 -14.29 5.79 8.61
N ILE A 156 -14.70 6.68 9.51
CA ILE A 156 -15.72 6.42 10.52
C ILE A 156 -16.71 7.56 10.46
N SER A 157 -17.99 7.21 10.47
CA SER A 157 -19.07 8.17 10.71
C SER A 157 -19.89 7.69 11.90
N ILE A 158 -20.48 8.64 12.61
CA ILE A 158 -21.30 8.37 13.77
C ILE A 158 -22.60 9.19 13.70
N THR A 159 -23.70 8.58 14.07
CA THR A 159 -25.01 9.23 14.23
C THR A 159 -25.43 9.15 15.69
N GLY A 160 -25.88 10.27 16.26
CA GLY A 160 -26.34 10.36 17.65
C GLY A 160 -25.25 10.73 18.68
N ALA A 161 -23.99 10.84 18.27
CA ALA A 161 -22.89 11.31 19.11
C ALA A 161 -21.84 12.05 18.28
N ILE A 162 -20.86 12.67 18.95
CA ILE A 162 -19.64 13.20 18.33
C ILE A 162 -18.50 12.22 18.61
N ILE A 163 -17.71 11.93 17.59
CA ILE A 163 -16.45 11.19 17.70
C ILE A 163 -15.28 12.10 17.31
N SER A 164 -14.18 12.03 18.04
CA SER A 164 -12.96 12.81 17.78
C SER A 164 -11.75 11.91 17.88
N ARG A 165 -10.91 11.90 16.86
CA ARG A 165 -9.73 11.03 16.79
C ARG A 165 -8.73 11.36 17.91
N ILE A 166 -8.25 10.34 18.58
CA ILE A 166 -7.11 10.41 19.53
C ILE A 166 -5.88 9.74 18.89
N THR A 167 -6.04 8.51 18.39
CA THR A 167 -4.99 7.75 17.71
C THR A 167 -5.54 7.08 16.45
N ASP A 168 -4.75 6.25 15.77
CA ASP A 168 -5.21 5.47 14.61
C ASP A 168 -6.42 4.59 14.94
N ARG A 169 -6.51 4.09 16.19
CA ARG A 169 -7.55 3.14 16.63
C ARG A 169 -8.46 3.68 17.73
N GLU A 170 -8.10 4.78 18.39
CA GLU A 170 -8.84 5.31 19.54
C GLU A 170 -9.49 6.65 19.23
N TYR A 171 -10.71 6.81 19.73
CA TYR A 171 -11.51 7.99 19.51
C TYR A 171 -12.23 8.41 20.80
N SER A 172 -12.20 9.68 21.13
CA SER A 172 -13.10 10.24 22.14
C SER A 172 -14.51 10.24 21.59
N ILE A 173 -15.48 9.83 22.40
CA ILE A 173 -16.89 9.85 22.08
C ILE A 173 -17.67 10.60 23.16
N ARG A 174 -18.55 11.50 22.73
CA ARG A 174 -19.35 12.34 23.63
C ARG A 174 -20.65 12.79 22.99
N THR A 175 -21.56 13.27 23.82
CA THR A 175 -22.84 13.85 23.40
C THR A 175 -22.63 15.25 22.84
N SER A 176 -23.27 15.57 21.71
CA SER A 176 -23.40 16.96 21.21
C SER A 176 -24.57 17.69 21.85
N LYS A 177 -25.67 16.96 22.03
CA LYS A 177 -26.93 17.39 22.63
C LYS A 177 -27.64 16.15 23.19
N HIS A 178 -28.28 16.29 24.35
CA HIS A 178 -29.11 15.22 24.90
C HIS A 178 -30.37 15.01 24.08
N PHE A 179 -30.72 13.75 23.88
CA PHE A 179 -31.93 13.32 23.21
C PHE A 179 -32.64 12.27 24.08
N ASP A 180 -33.81 12.63 24.61
CA ASP A 180 -34.58 11.75 25.51
C ASP A 180 -35.06 10.47 24.80
N ASP A 181 -35.35 10.55 23.50
CA ASP A 181 -35.85 9.43 22.70
C ASP A 181 -34.75 8.64 21.95
N LEU A 182 -33.47 9.00 22.14
CA LEU A 182 -32.37 8.32 21.45
C LEU A 182 -32.09 6.97 22.10
N LYS A 183 -32.41 5.89 21.38
CA LYS A 183 -32.23 4.51 21.86
C LYS A 183 -30.86 3.93 21.56
N GLU A 184 -30.25 4.35 20.46
CA GLU A 184 -28.96 3.86 20.01
C GLU A 184 -28.20 4.93 19.22
N ILE A 185 -26.88 4.91 19.33
CA ILE A 185 -25.98 5.57 18.37
C ILE A 185 -25.59 4.56 17.29
N LYS A 186 -25.27 5.05 16.10
CA LYS A 186 -24.79 4.21 15.00
C LYS A 186 -23.39 4.61 14.58
N ILE A 187 -22.47 3.66 14.52
CA ILE A 187 -21.12 3.84 13.98
C ILE A 187 -21.04 3.09 12.66
N GLN A 188 -20.66 3.78 11.58
CA GLN A 188 -20.39 3.15 10.29
C GLN A 188 -18.92 3.25 9.97
N VAL A 189 -18.33 2.11 9.61
CA VAL A 189 -16.97 2.05 9.05
C VAL A 189 -17.11 2.00 7.54
N PHE A 190 -16.46 2.94 6.86
CA PHE A 190 -16.43 2.99 5.41
C PHE A 190 -14.99 2.84 4.90
N ILE A 191 -14.87 2.31 3.69
CA ILE A 191 -13.59 2.19 2.98
C ILE A 191 -13.49 3.31 1.97
N LYS A 192 -12.33 3.99 1.98
CA LYS A 192 -11.91 4.99 1.01
C LYS A 192 -10.70 4.47 0.27
N GLN A 193 -10.74 4.55 -1.05
CA GLN A 193 -9.58 4.31 -1.90
C GLN A 193 -9.75 5.13 -3.20
N HIS A 194 -8.64 5.35 -3.88
CA HIS A 194 -8.54 6.05 -5.15
C HIS A 194 -7.31 5.47 -5.87
N LEU A 195 -7.42 5.18 -7.16
CA LEU A 195 -6.30 4.67 -7.96
C LEU A 195 -5.99 5.68 -9.06
N GLY A 196 -4.86 6.37 -8.95
CA GLY A 196 -4.60 7.53 -9.80
C GLY A 196 -5.61 8.63 -9.50
N ASP A 197 -6.22 9.19 -10.55
CA ASP A 197 -7.19 10.29 -10.45
C ASP A 197 -8.64 9.80 -10.25
N THR A 198 -8.86 8.51 -10.01
CA THR A 198 -10.21 7.98 -9.79
C THR A 198 -10.73 8.35 -8.39
N THR A 199 -11.82 9.10 -8.33
CA THR A 199 -12.56 9.29 -7.08
C THR A 199 -13.58 8.16 -6.94
N GLU A 200 -13.30 7.16 -6.11
CA GLU A 200 -14.30 6.14 -5.76
C GLU A 200 -15.25 6.67 -4.69
N VAL A 201 -16.54 6.33 -4.83
CA VAL A 201 -17.53 6.59 -3.79
C VAL A 201 -17.20 5.67 -2.61
N PRO A 202 -16.99 6.23 -1.39
CA PRO A 202 -16.76 5.40 -0.22
C PRO A 202 -17.95 4.46 0.01
N PHE A 203 -17.69 3.18 0.21
CA PHE A 203 -18.74 2.22 0.54
C PHE A 203 -18.70 1.86 2.03
N ILE A 204 -19.88 1.57 2.59
CA ILE A 204 -20.02 1.15 3.98
C ILE A 204 -19.54 -0.30 4.07
N PHE A 205 -18.48 -0.51 4.85
CA PHE A 205 -17.91 -1.83 5.13
C PHE A 205 -18.62 -2.50 6.30
N ASP A 206 -18.92 -1.74 7.36
CA ASP A 206 -19.52 -2.28 8.58
C ASP A 206 -20.41 -1.24 9.29
N THR A 207 -21.35 -1.70 10.11
CA THR A 207 -22.26 -0.82 10.87
C THR A 207 -22.59 -1.41 12.23
N PHE A 208 -22.48 -0.59 13.27
CA PHE A 208 -22.71 -0.93 14.67
C PHE A 208 -23.81 -0.06 15.25
N SER A 209 -24.75 -0.68 15.97
CA SER A 209 -25.65 0.01 16.87
C SER A 209 -25.17 -0.18 18.31
N ILE A 210 -25.05 0.92 19.06
CA ILE A 210 -24.68 0.90 20.47
C ILE A 210 -25.84 1.50 21.26
N PRO A 211 -26.38 0.80 22.27
CA PRO A 211 -27.49 1.31 23.05
C PRO A 211 -27.09 2.58 23.80
N VAL A 212 -28.04 3.50 23.96
CA VAL A 212 -27.87 4.74 24.72
C VAL A 212 -28.50 4.59 26.10
N LYS A 213 -27.83 5.14 27.12
CA LYS A 213 -28.32 5.25 28.49
C LYS A 213 -28.17 6.67 29.01
#